data_AF-A0A6J6TCK7-F1
#
_entry.id   AF-A0A6J6TCK7-F1
#
_cell.length_a   1.000
_cell.length_b   1.000
_cell.length_c   1.000
_cell.angle_alpha   90.00
_cell.angle_beta   90.00
_cell.angle_gamma   90.00
#
_symmetry.space_group_name_H-M   'P 1'
#
loop_
_entity.id
_entity.type
_entity.pdbx_description
1 polymer ?
#
loop_
_entity_poly.entity_id
_entity_poly.type
_entity_poly.pdbx_seq_one_letter_code
_entity_poly.pdbx_strand_id
1 'polypeptide(L)'
;MRRQVSGDHSDRLQRDGYLGHVLRDLLTGRDPEPLLAELGWQHQGPSVVLVASLDAPGEQRWVEQGRFARSWQAACRDHRSALPCADLGTEVVAVLPVTATPGARRAGEDLVHRVVATVAGDLQGASGFTCGVSRAAPDGTGLATAYDQARRAAEIGRERHGGGATTFFDDLGLDRLLAAVPDPRVLREVARDVLGPLAADDPEAEGLRETLQVLLDCNFNVAEAARAQFFHYNTMRYRLAKIERLVGPVSSDARVRLDLAVALRVWR
;
A
#
# COMPACT_ATOMS: atom_id res chain seq x y z
N MET A 1 47.31 -21.96 -11.93
CA MET A 1 46.31 -21.26 -12.75
C MET A 1 45.10 -20.92 -11.88
N ARG A 2 45.22 -19.89 -11.03
CA ARG A 2 44.14 -19.37 -10.17
C ARG A 2 44.30 -17.84 -10.15
N ARG A 3 43.25 -17.13 -10.60
CA ARG A 3 42.86 -15.73 -10.36
C ARG A 3 42.36 -15.09 -11.65
N GLN A 4 41.06 -15.16 -11.87
CA GLN A 4 40.35 -14.22 -12.77
C GLN A 4 38.86 -14.04 -12.46
N VAL A 5 38.36 -14.51 -11.29
CA VAL A 5 36.93 -14.37 -10.92
C VAL A 5 36.68 -13.20 -9.94
N SER A 6 37.73 -12.60 -9.37
CA SER A 6 37.58 -11.58 -8.31
C SER A 6 37.32 -10.14 -8.82
N GLY A 7 37.57 -9.86 -10.11
CA GLY A 7 37.37 -8.53 -10.70
C GLY A 7 35.91 -8.26 -11.11
N ASP A 8 35.24 -9.24 -11.72
CA ASP A 8 33.86 -9.12 -12.23
C ASP A 8 32.83 -8.90 -11.10
N HIS A 9 33.09 -9.39 -9.88
CA HIS A 9 32.20 -9.16 -8.74
C HIS A 9 32.32 -7.76 -8.15
N SER A 10 33.54 -7.20 -8.09
CA SER A 10 33.79 -5.85 -7.56
C SER A 10 33.26 -4.78 -8.50
N ASP A 11 33.49 -4.93 -9.80
CA ASP A 11 33.01 -4.00 -10.83
C ASP A 11 31.48 -4.02 -10.93
N ARG A 12 30.86 -5.19 -10.77
CA ARG A 12 29.38 -5.33 -10.78
C ARG A 12 28.75 -4.66 -9.55
N LEU A 13 29.33 -4.83 -8.35
CA LEU A 13 28.85 -4.17 -7.13
C LEU A 13 29.01 -2.64 -7.20
N GLN A 14 30.11 -2.14 -7.76
CA GLN A 14 30.31 -0.69 -7.96
C GLN A 14 29.30 -0.12 -8.97
N ARG A 15 29.02 -0.85 -10.05
CA ARG A 15 28.03 -0.45 -11.05
C ARG A 15 26.60 -0.48 -10.50
N ASP A 16 26.23 -1.50 -9.74
CA ASP A 16 24.90 -1.60 -9.13
C ASP A 16 24.68 -0.48 -8.09
N GLY A 17 25.71 -0.15 -7.29
CA GLY A 17 25.67 0.99 -6.36
C GLY A 17 25.54 2.34 -7.07
N TYR A 18 26.23 2.52 -8.19
CA TYR A 18 26.14 3.73 -9.01
C TYR A 18 24.74 3.91 -9.62
N LEU A 19 24.20 2.88 -10.27
CA LEU A 19 22.86 2.92 -10.85
C LEU A 19 21.77 3.14 -9.80
N GLY A 20 21.96 2.61 -8.57
CA GLY A 20 21.08 2.89 -7.45
C GLY A 20 21.06 4.36 -7.05
N HIS A 21 22.20 5.05 -7.09
CA HIS A 21 22.28 6.49 -6.84
C HIS A 21 21.58 7.30 -7.93
N VAL A 22 21.83 6.98 -9.20
CA VAL A 22 21.18 7.64 -10.34
C VAL A 22 19.66 7.46 -10.30
N LEU A 23 19.19 6.24 -9.98
CA LEU A 23 17.77 5.98 -9.80
C LEU A 23 17.20 6.77 -8.62
N ARG A 24 17.91 6.85 -7.48
CA ARG A 24 17.47 7.68 -6.35
C ARG A 24 17.32 9.15 -6.75
N ASP A 25 18.30 9.71 -7.46
CA ASP A 25 18.22 11.10 -7.94
C ASP A 25 17.01 11.30 -8.87
N LEU A 26 16.75 10.35 -9.78
CA LEU A 26 15.58 10.39 -10.67
C LEU A 26 14.27 10.38 -9.87
N LEU A 27 14.16 9.45 -8.92
CA LEU A 27 12.94 9.27 -8.12
C LEU A 27 12.71 10.40 -7.12
N THR A 28 13.75 11.13 -6.72
CA THR A 28 13.66 12.28 -5.82
C THR A 28 13.41 13.61 -6.56
N GLY A 29 13.14 13.56 -7.87
CA GLY A 29 12.68 14.70 -8.65
C GLY A 29 13.79 15.57 -9.24
N ARG A 30 15.01 15.04 -9.40
CA ARG A 30 16.00 15.67 -10.28
C ARG A 30 15.56 15.58 -11.73
N ASP A 31 16.19 16.39 -12.59
CA ASP A 31 15.92 16.40 -14.03
C ASP A 31 16.01 14.98 -14.62
N PRO A 32 14.88 14.43 -15.12
CA PRO A 32 14.81 13.02 -15.46
C PRO A 32 15.57 12.68 -16.74
N GLU A 33 15.66 13.60 -17.72
CA GLU A 33 16.26 13.32 -19.03
C GLU A 33 17.71 12.80 -18.96
N PRO A 34 18.66 13.49 -18.29
CA PRO A 34 20.04 13.02 -18.22
C PRO A 34 20.15 11.69 -17.45
N LEU A 35 19.36 11.53 -16.38
CA LEU A 35 19.40 10.36 -15.52
C LEU A 35 18.80 9.13 -16.22
N LEU A 36 17.73 9.28 -16.98
CA LEU A 36 17.13 8.22 -17.79
C LEU A 36 18.10 7.76 -18.89
N ALA A 37 18.78 8.70 -19.56
CA ALA A 37 19.78 8.39 -20.56
C ALA A 37 20.95 7.59 -19.94
N GLU A 38 21.39 7.99 -18.75
CA GLU A 38 22.45 7.35 -17.99
C GLU A 38 22.08 5.94 -17.48
N LEU A 39 20.82 5.75 -17.07
CA LEU A 39 20.25 4.44 -16.72
C LEU A 39 20.08 3.53 -17.95
N GLY A 40 20.26 4.06 -19.17
CA GLY A 40 19.96 3.35 -20.41
C GLY A 40 18.47 3.02 -20.54
N TRP A 41 17.59 3.85 -19.96
CA TRP A 41 16.15 3.65 -20.01
C TRP A 41 15.66 3.78 -21.46
N GLN A 42 15.26 2.67 -22.04
CA GLN A 42 14.70 2.60 -23.40
C GLN A 42 13.18 2.40 -23.43
N HIS A 43 12.55 2.25 -22.26
CA HIS A 43 11.12 1.94 -22.16
C HIS A 43 10.26 3.20 -22.29
N GLN A 44 9.53 3.30 -23.39
CA GLN A 44 8.62 4.40 -23.69
C GLN A 44 7.16 4.09 -23.28
N GLY A 45 6.92 2.93 -22.66
CA GLY A 45 5.59 2.47 -22.27
C GLY A 45 5.25 2.77 -20.81
N PRO A 46 3.99 2.54 -20.42
CA PRO A 46 3.59 2.75 -19.05
C PRO A 46 4.33 1.82 -18.09
N SER A 47 4.63 2.32 -16.91
CA SER A 47 5.33 1.60 -15.85
C SER A 47 4.71 1.90 -14.50
N VAL A 48 4.73 0.93 -13.59
CA VAL A 48 4.43 1.17 -12.16
C VAL A 48 5.71 1.14 -11.36
N VAL A 49 5.79 2.00 -10.35
CA VAL A 49 6.85 1.96 -9.33
C VAL A 49 6.32 1.15 -8.15
N LEU A 50 7.14 0.23 -7.67
CA LEU A 50 6.91 -0.55 -6.48
C LEU A 50 8.00 -0.22 -5.47
N VAL A 51 7.60 0.13 -4.25
CA VAL A 51 8.49 0.31 -3.10
C VAL A 51 8.23 -0.82 -2.12
N ALA A 52 9.27 -1.52 -1.69
CA ALA A 52 9.18 -2.60 -0.72
C ALA A 52 10.14 -2.37 0.45
N SER A 53 9.70 -2.64 1.68
CA SER A 53 10.56 -2.55 2.86
C SER A 53 10.27 -3.70 3.83
N LEU A 54 11.32 -4.22 4.45
CA LEU A 54 11.22 -5.19 5.54
C LEU A 54 10.40 -4.61 6.70
N ASP A 55 9.52 -5.42 7.30
CA ASP A 55 8.63 -4.93 8.35
C ASP A 55 9.29 -4.86 9.73
N ALA A 56 10.19 -5.80 10.03
CA ALA A 56 10.92 -5.83 11.29
C ALA A 56 12.35 -6.37 11.07
N PRO A 57 13.27 -5.58 10.49
CA PRO A 57 14.64 -6.03 10.28
C PRO A 57 15.30 -6.42 11.61
N GLY A 58 15.96 -7.57 11.66
CA GLY A 58 16.65 -8.09 12.84
C GLY A 58 17.95 -7.34 13.16
N GLU A 59 18.71 -7.84 14.13
CA GLU A 59 20.01 -7.28 14.53
C GLU A 59 21.01 -7.22 13.36
N GLN A 60 20.89 -8.14 12.40
CA GLN A 60 21.72 -8.21 11.18
C GLN A 60 21.06 -7.50 9.99
N ARG A 61 20.44 -6.34 10.22
CA ARG A 61 19.71 -5.55 9.22
C ARG A 61 20.41 -5.43 7.86
N TRP A 62 21.71 -5.14 7.82
CA TRP A 62 22.44 -4.97 6.57
C TRP A 62 22.51 -6.26 5.73
N VAL A 63 22.61 -7.41 6.39
CA VAL A 63 22.64 -8.73 5.74
C VAL A 63 21.25 -9.09 5.21
N GLU A 64 20.22 -8.85 6.02
CA GLU A 64 18.82 -9.03 5.64
C GLU A 64 18.43 -8.13 4.47
N GLN A 65 18.79 -6.84 4.52
CA GLN A 65 18.58 -5.89 3.43
C GLN A 65 19.29 -6.34 2.14
N GLY A 66 20.55 -6.77 2.23
CA GLY A 66 21.27 -7.27 1.08
C GLY A 66 20.62 -8.53 0.46
N ARG A 67 20.10 -9.45 1.28
CA ARG A 67 19.34 -10.63 0.79
C ARG A 67 18.02 -10.20 0.15
N PHE A 68 17.30 -9.28 0.80
CA PHE A 68 16.05 -8.71 0.33
C PHE A 68 16.22 -8.06 -1.05
N ALA A 69 17.18 -7.16 -1.21
CA ALA A 69 17.50 -6.50 -2.46
C ALA A 69 17.86 -7.49 -3.57
N ARG A 70 18.67 -8.52 -3.28
CA ARG A 70 19.04 -9.55 -4.27
C ARG A 70 17.84 -10.36 -4.75
N SER A 71 16.91 -10.72 -3.88
CA SER A 71 15.70 -11.45 -4.26
C SER A 71 14.80 -10.58 -5.17
N TRP A 72 14.59 -9.32 -4.82
CA TRP A 72 13.87 -8.38 -5.69
C TRP A 72 14.54 -8.18 -7.05
N GLN A 73 15.87 -8.03 -7.07
CA GLN A 73 16.63 -7.91 -8.31
C GLN A 73 16.52 -9.17 -9.19
N ALA A 74 16.49 -10.36 -8.60
CA ALA A 74 16.27 -11.60 -9.33
C ALA A 74 14.84 -11.63 -9.91
N ALA A 75 13.83 -11.40 -9.08
CA ALA A 75 12.43 -11.42 -9.49
C ALA A 75 12.11 -10.39 -10.60
N CYS A 76 12.71 -9.19 -10.55
CA CYS A 76 12.50 -8.17 -11.58
C CYS A 76 13.14 -8.51 -12.94
N ARG A 77 14.28 -9.23 -12.94
CA ARG A 77 14.95 -9.65 -14.20
C ARG A 77 14.08 -10.62 -14.99
N ASP A 78 13.43 -11.55 -14.30
CA ASP A 78 12.59 -12.59 -14.93
C ASP A 78 11.36 -12.01 -15.64
N HIS A 79 10.96 -10.80 -15.26
CA HIS A 79 9.79 -10.11 -15.81
C HIS A 79 10.12 -8.94 -16.75
N ARG A 80 11.35 -8.90 -17.28
CA ARG A 80 11.80 -7.87 -18.27
C ARG A 80 11.64 -6.43 -17.76
N SER A 81 11.83 -6.20 -16.46
CA SER A 81 11.94 -4.84 -15.93
C SER A 81 13.02 -4.07 -16.68
N ALA A 82 12.66 -2.92 -17.26
CA ALA A 82 13.58 -2.09 -18.02
C ALA A 82 14.53 -1.27 -17.12
N LEU A 83 14.26 -1.17 -15.82
CA LEU A 83 15.16 -0.57 -14.83
C LEU A 83 15.74 -1.59 -13.85
N PRO A 84 16.94 -1.31 -13.33
CA PRO A 84 17.45 -1.98 -12.17
C PRO A 84 16.48 -1.77 -11.01
N CYS A 85 16.11 -2.87 -10.37
CA CYS A 85 15.65 -2.84 -9.00
C CYS A 85 16.79 -2.26 -8.12
N ALA A 86 16.56 -1.11 -7.48
CA ALA A 86 17.58 -0.46 -6.66
C ALA A 86 17.35 -0.71 -5.18
N ASP A 87 18.44 -0.94 -4.46
CA ASP A 87 18.49 -0.91 -3.00
C ASP A 87 18.77 0.53 -2.56
N LEU A 88 17.82 1.13 -1.83
CA LEU A 88 17.99 2.46 -1.23
C LEU A 88 18.41 2.38 0.24
N GLY A 89 18.86 1.22 0.71
CA GLY A 89 19.42 0.97 2.05
C GLY A 89 18.37 0.58 3.10
N THR A 90 17.16 1.11 3.00
CA THR A 90 16.04 0.75 3.89
C THR A 90 14.83 0.20 3.16
N GLU A 91 14.84 0.35 1.85
CA GLU A 91 13.76 -0.05 0.96
C GLU A 91 14.36 -0.44 -0.38
N VAL A 92 13.58 -1.18 -1.14
CA VAL A 92 13.89 -1.58 -2.50
C VAL A 92 12.87 -0.93 -3.41
N VAL A 93 13.34 -0.38 -4.53
CA VAL A 93 12.48 0.22 -5.56
C VAL A 93 12.61 -0.55 -6.86
N ALA A 94 11.47 -0.98 -7.40
CA ALA A 94 11.37 -1.63 -8.69
C ALA A 94 10.47 -0.82 -9.63
N VAL A 95 10.86 -0.70 -10.90
CA VAL A 95 10.03 -0.07 -11.93
C VAL A 95 9.59 -1.14 -12.93
N LEU A 96 8.33 -1.53 -12.84
CA LEU A 96 7.79 -2.65 -13.59
C LEU A 96 7.07 -2.14 -14.83
N PRO A 97 7.47 -2.55 -16.06
CA PRO A 97 6.75 -2.20 -17.27
C PRO A 97 5.39 -2.89 -17.25
N VAL A 98 4.34 -2.13 -17.55
CA VAL A 98 2.97 -2.64 -17.56
C VAL A 98 2.35 -2.39 -18.92
N THR A 99 1.40 -3.23 -19.28
CA THR A 99 0.48 -2.95 -20.38
C THR A 99 -0.87 -2.58 -19.80
N ALA A 100 -1.53 -1.60 -20.42
CA ALA A 100 -2.92 -1.34 -20.09
C ALA A 100 -3.74 -2.56 -20.51
N THR A 101 -4.35 -3.24 -19.55
CA THR A 101 -5.30 -4.32 -19.82
C THR A 101 -6.71 -3.72 -19.81
N PRO A 102 -7.46 -3.76 -20.92
CA PRO A 102 -8.82 -3.24 -20.96
C PRO A 102 -9.69 -3.87 -19.87
N GLY A 103 -10.40 -3.04 -19.10
CA GLY A 103 -11.27 -3.49 -18.00
C GLY A 103 -10.54 -3.85 -16.70
N ALA A 104 -9.21 -3.85 -16.67
CA ALA A 104 -8.49 -3.99 -15.41
C ALA A 104 -8.72 -2.76 -14.53
N ARG A 105 -8.98 -3.00 -13.24
CA ARG A 105 -9.11 -1.92 -12.24
C ARG A 105 -7.82 -1.09 -12.17
N ARG A 106 -6.67 -1.76 -12.30
CA ARG A 106 -5.32 -1.21 -12.13
C ARG A 106 -4.38 -1.80 -13.16
N ALA A 107 -3.41 -1.01 -13.61
CA ALA A 107 -2.38 -1.49 -14.52
C ALA A 107 -1.35 -2.36 -13.79
N GLY A 108 -1.01 -3.52 -14.36
CA GLY A 108 0.08 -4.37 -13.85
C GLY A 108 -0.19 -5.13 -12.55
N GLU A 109 -1.42 -5.18 -12.06
CA GLU A 109 -1.79 -5.87 -10.82
C GLU A 109 -1.29 -7.32 -10.77
N ASP A 110 -1.54 -8.10 -11.82
CA ASP A 110 -1.07 -9.49 -11.92
C ASP A 110 0.45 -9.61 -11.92
N LEU A 111 1.15 -8.65 -12.54
CA LEU A 111 2.60 -8.63 -12.58
C LEU A 111 3.17 -8.35 -11.18
N VAL A 112 2.63 -7.34 -10.50
CA VAL A 112 2.99 -7.00 -9.14
C VAL A 112 2.81 -8.20 -8.21
N HIS A 113 1.65 -8.85 -8.25
CA HIS A 113 1.38 -10.01 -7.40
C HIS A 113 2.34 -11.17 -7.68
N ARG A 114 2.69 -11.44 -8.94
CA ARG A 114 3.70 -12.46 -9.26
C ARG A 114 5.08 -12.11 -8.70
N VAL A 115 5.56 -10.88 -8.90
CA VAL A 115 6.86 -10.45 -8.40
C VAL A 115 6.91 -10.54 -6.88
N VAL A 116 5.88 -10.03 -6.19
CA VAL A 116 5.76 -10.10 -4.72
C VAL A 116 5.75 -11.55 -4.24
N ALA A 117 4.99 -12.43 -4.90
CA ALA A 117 4.91 -13.85 -4.53
C ALA A 117 6.26 -14.57 -4.71
N THR A 118 7.00 -14.29 -5.78
CA THR A 118 8.36 -14.81 -6.00
C THR A 118 9.28 -14.40 -4.85
N VAL A 119 9.31 -13.12 -4.51
CA VAL A 119 10.18 -12.60 -3.42
C VAL A 119 9.77 -13.16 -2.06
N ALA A 120 8.47 -13.28 -1.78
CA ALA A 120 7.97 -13.90 -0.57
C ALA A 120 8.37 -15.39 -0.47
N GLY A 121 8.39 -16.11 -1.60
CA GLY A 121 8.86 -17.49 -1.68
C GLY A 121 10.35 -17.64 -1.38
N ASP A 122 11.18 -16.72 -1.84
CA ASP A 122 12.64 -16.71 -1.64
C ASP A 122 13.05 -16.36 -0.20
N LEU A 123 12.21 -15.58 0.48
CA LEU A 123 12.47 -15.02 1.80
C LEU A 123 11.77 -15.76 2.94
N GLN A 124 11.30 -16.99 2.71
CA GLN A 124 10.72 -17.83 3.76
C GLN A 124 11.58 -17.82 5.04
N GLY A 125 10.95 -17.41 6.16
CA GLY A 125 11.60 -17.27 7.47
C GLY A 125 12.16 -15.87 7.81
N ALA A 126 12.06 -14.88 6.91
CA ALA A 126 12.38 -13.48 7.20
C ALA A 126 11.19 -12.73 7.82
N SER A 127 11.44 -11.54 8.37
CA SER A 127 10.52 -10.68 9.13
C SER A 127 9.35 -10.06 8.34
N GLY A 128 8.93 -10.65 7.22
CA GLY A 128 7.92 -10.09 6.34
C GLY A 128 8.39 -8.81 5.64
N PHE A 129 7.64 -8.39 4.62
CA PHE A 129 7.85 -7.10 3.98
C PHE A 129 6.52 -6.53 3.51
N THR A 130 6.43 -5.21 3.51
CA THR A 130 5.30 -4.47 2.96
C THR A 130 5.70 -3.82 1.65
N CYS A 131 4.77 -3.79 0.71
CA CYS A 131 4.88 -3.18 -0.60
C CYS A 131 3.86 -2.07 -0.80
N GLY A 132 4.29 -0.99 -1.43
CA GLY A 132 3.43 0.05 -1.97
C GLY A 132 3.62 0.17 -3.47
N VAL A 133 2.54 0.39 -4.21
CA VAL A 133 2.54 0.37 -5.67
C VAL A 133 1.89 1.65 -6.19
N SER A 134 2.55 2.32 -7.12
CA SER A 134 2.06 3.54 -7.74
C SER A 134 0.94 3.29 -8.74
N ARG A 135 0.35 4.38 -9.25
CA ARG A 135 -0.34 4.35 -10.54
C ARG A 135 0.66 4.13 -11.67
N ALA A 136 0.16 3.73 -12.84
CA ALA A 136 1.00 3.72 -14.04
C ALA A 136 1.48 5.15 -14.38
N ALA A 137 2.79 5.35 -14.35
CA ALA A 137 3.43 6.46 -15.02
C ALA A 137 3.43 6.18 -16.52
N PRO A 138 3.03 7.13 -17.38
CA PRO A 138 2.99 6.92 -18.83
C PRO A 138 4.39 6.77 -19.43
N ASP A 139 5.39 7.43 -18.83
CA ASP A 139 6.77 7.48 -19.29
C ASP A 139 7.74 7.73 -18.12
N GLY A 140 9.03 7.89 -18.44
CA GLY A 140 10.10 8.10 -17.46
C GLY A 140 10.00 9.41 -16.65
N THR A 141 9.34 10.45 -17.17
CA THR A 141 9.19 11.74 -16.46
C THR A 141 8.24 11.63 -15.27
N GLY A 142 7.30 10.68 -15.33
CA GLY A 142 6.35 10.39 -14.25
C GLY A 142 6.90 9.56 -13.10
N LEU A 143 8.15 9.06 -13.19
CA LEU A 143 8.70 8.11 -12.21
C LEU A 143 8.88 8.69 -10.81
N ALA A 144 9.26 9.98 -10.68
CA ALA A 144 9.36 10.63 -9.37
C ALA A 144 8.00 10.70 -8.66
N THR A 145 6.95 11.11 -9.39
CA THR A 145 5.58 11.11 -8.86
C THR A 145 5.13 9.69 -8.52
N ALA A 146 5.40 8.71 -9.37
CA ALA A 146 5.06 7.33 -9.12
C ALA A 146 5.79 6.76 -7.88
N TYR A 147 7.05 7.11 -7.67
CA TYR A 147 7.78 6.75 -6.46
C TYR A 147 7.14 7.31 -5.19
N ASP A 148 6.77 8.60 -5.17
CA ASP A 148 6.05 9.19 -4.05
C ASP A 148 4.72 8.48 -3.76
N GLN A 149 3.99 8.11 -4.82
CA GLN A 149 2.75 7.33 -4.69
C GLN A 149 3.01 5.96 -4.08
N ALA A 150 4.01 5.23 -4.57
CA ALA A 150 4.37 3.90 -4.08
C ALA A 150 4.81 3.95 -2.62
N ARG A 151 5.69 4.89 -2.25
CA ARG A 151 6.13 5.10 -0.87
C ARG A 151 4.95 5.39 0.05
N ARG A 152 4.07 6.31 -0.37
CA ARG A 152 2.87 6.66 0.40
C ARG A 152 1.91 5.47 0.57
N ALA A 153 1.78 4.63 -0.46
CA ALA A 153 0.98 3.42 -0.38
C ALA A 153 1.56 2.38 0.58
N ALA A 154 2.88 2.22 0.61
CA ALA A 154 3.56 1.33 1.55
C ALA A 154 3.37 1.81 3.00
N GLU A 155 3.53 3.11 3.24
CA GLU A 155 3.34 3.74 4.56
C GLU A 155 1.91 3.54 5.08
N ILE A 156 0.92 3.98 4.30
CA ILE A 156 -0.49 3.89 4.69
C ILE A 156 -0.91 2.42 4.80
N GLY A 157 -0.46 1.57 3.88
CA GLY A 157 -0.73 0.13 3.90
C GLY A 157 -0.23 -0.53 5.19
N ARG A 158 1.01 -0.23 5.59
CA ARG A 158 1.59 -0.75 6.84
C ARG A 158 0.84 -0.27 8.07
N GLU A 159 0.49 1.01 8.13
CA GLU A 159 -0.26 1.59 9.26
C GLU A 159 -1.66 0.98 9.40
N ARG A 160 -2.32 0.66 8.29
CA ARG A 160 -3.71 0.18 8.27
C ARG A 160 -3.87 -1.33 8.34
N HIS A 161 -2.91 -2.08 7.79
CA HIS A 161 -3.03 -3.51 7.61
C HIS A 161 -1.93 -4.31 8.31
N GLY A 162 -0.94 -3.62 8.92
CA GLY A 162 0.23 -4.24 9.51
C GLY A 162 1.26 -4.67 8.47
N GLY A 163 2.22 -5.50 8.90
CA GLY A 163 3.25 -6.05 8.02
C GLY A 163 2.71 -7.05 7.00
N GLY A 164 3.45 -7.26 5.91
CA GLY A 164 3.07 -8.18 4.82
C GLY A 164 2.11 -7.60 3.79
N ALA A 165 1.68 -6.34 3.96
CA ALA A 165 0.68 -5.75 3.08
C ALA A 165 1.26 -5.44 1.69
N THR A 166 0.45 -5.58 0.64
CA THR A 166 0.74 -5.00 -0.68
C THR A 166 -0.37 -4.05 -1.03
N THR A 167 -0.06 -2.75 -1.06
CA THR A 167 -1.06 -1.70 -1.17
C THR A 167 -0.86 -0.90 -2.46
N PHE A 168 -1.91 -0.85 -3.28
CA PHE A 168 -1.91 -0.03 -4.49
C PHE A 168 -2.42 1.37 -4.17
N PHE A 169 -1.76 2.38 -4.72
CA PHE A 169 -2.13 3.77 -4.52
C PHE A 169 -3.55 4.10 -4.99
N ASP A 170 -4.04 3.38 -6.00
CA ASP A 170 -5.42 3.49 -6.49
C ASP A 170 -6.47 3.08 -5.46
N ASP A 171 -6.14 2.21 -4.50
CA ASP A 171 -7.07 1.74 -3.48
C ASP A 171 -7.18 2.68 -2.28
N LEU A 172 -6.18 3.54 -2.07
CA LEU A 172 -6.08 4.31 -0.84
C LEU A 172 -7.23 5.30 -0.66
N GLY A 173 -7.81 5.83 -1.75
CA GLY A 173 -8.97 6.72 -1.70
C GLY A 173 -8.90 7.77 -0.58
N LEU A 174 -9.86 7.69 0.35
CA LEU A 174 -9.96 8.57 1.54
C LEU A 174 -8.79 8.43 2.51
N ASP A 175 -8.16 7.26 2.63
CA ASP A 175 -7.04 7.05 3.55
C ASP A 175 -5.85 7.96 3.24
N ARG A 176 -5.71 8.42 1.99
CA ARG A 176 -4.72 9.43 1.60
C ARG A 176 -4.96 10.77 2.30
N LEU A 177 -6.21 11.20 2.36
CA LEU A 177 -6.62 12.45 3.00
C LEU A 177 -6.45 12.34 4.51
N LEU A 178 -6.83 11.20 5.09
CA LEU A 178 -6.65 10.95 6.51
C LEU A 178 -5.16 10.94 6.88
N ALA A 179 -4.32 10.22 6.14
CA ALA A 179 -2.88 10.18 6.40
C ALA A 179 -2.19 11.53 6.21
N ALA A 180 -2.80 12.48 5.49
CA ALA A 180 -2.25 13.83 5.33
C ALA A 180 -2.38 14.68 6.60
N VAL A 181 -3.18 14.26 7.58
CA VAL A 181 -3.28 14.91 8.88
C VAL A 181 -2.05 14.56 9.72
N PRO A 182 -1.20 15.54 10.10
CA PRO A 182 0.07 15.25 10.77
C PRO A 182 -0.06 14.65 12.16
N ASP A 183 -1.14 14.99 12.88
CA ASP A 183 -1.43 14.46 14.21
C ASP A 183 -2.61 13.48 14.16
N PRO A 184 -2.37 12.16 14.25
CA PRO A 184 -3.42 11.15 14.29
C PRO A 184 -4.37 11.28 15.49
N ARG A 185 -4.00 12.02 16.54
CA ARG A 185 -4.88 12.24 17.70
C ARG A 185 -6.08 13.10 17.33
N VAL A 186 -5.88 14.11 16.48
CA VAL A 186 -6.97 14.97 15.98
C VAL A 186 -8.03 14.13 15.25
N LEU A 187 -7.59 13.18 14.41
CA LEU A 187 -8.51 12.27 13.75
C LEU A 187 -9.30 11.41 14.75
N ARG A 188 -8.63 10.87 15.77
CA ARG A 188 -9.28 10.05 16.80
C ARG A 188 -10.26 10.85 17.66
N GLU A 189 -9.96 12.10 17.97
CA GLU A 189 -10.84 13.01 18.70
C GLU A 189 -12.10 13.30 17.88
N VAL A 190 -11.95 13.69 16.60
CA VAL A 190 -13.08 13.90 15.70
C VAL A 190 -13.91 12.63 15.55
N ALA A 191 -13.28 11.47 15.38
CA ALA A 191 -13.98 10.19 15.28
C ALA A 191 -14.74 9.85 16.57
N ARG A 192 -14.16 10.14 17.75
CA ARG A 192 -14.83 9.97 19.05
C ARG A 192 -16.05 10.87 19.17
N ASP A 193 -15.94 12.13 18.77
CA ASP A 193 -17.05 13.10 18.82
C ASP A 193 -18.20 12.68 17.90
N VAL A 194 -17.88 12.20 16.70
CA VAL A 194 -18.88 11.75 15.72
C VAL A 194 -19.54 10.43 16.14
N LEU A 195 -18.77 9.47 16.65
CA LEU A 195 -19.31 8.18 17.13
C LEU A 195 -20.08 8.34 18.45
N GLY A 196 -19.79 9.37 19.24
CA GLY A 196 -20.45 9.63 20.50
C GLY A 196 -20.42 8.41 21.43
N PRO A 197 -21.57 7.93 21.95
CA PRO A 197 -21.61 6.72 22.79
C PRO A 197 -21.09 5.45 22.11
N LEU A 198 -21.10 5.39 20.76
CA LEU A 198 -20.51 4.27 20.03
C LEU A 198 -18.99 4.26 20.08
N ALA A 199 -18.32 5.27 20.66
CA ALA A 199 -16.88 5.30 20.86
C ALA A 199 -16.43 4.64 22.19
N ALA A 200 -17.36 4.05 22.95
CA ALA A 200 -17.03 3.38 24.21
C ALA A 200 -16.26 2.08 23.98
N ASP A 201 -15.35 1.77 24.91
CA ASP A 201 -14.52 0.56 24.90
C ASP A 201 -15.22 -0.59 25.65
N ASP A 202 -16.45 -0.92 25.22
CA ASP A 202 -17.23 -2.02 25.75
C ASP A 202 -17.79 -2.93 24.63
N PRO A 203 -18.09 -4.21 24.92
CA PRO A 203 -18.54 -5.17 23.92
C PRO A 203 -19.86 -4.80 23.22
N GLU A 204 -20.73 -4.03 23.89
CA GLU A 204 -21.99 -3.61 23.27
C GLU A 204 -21.75 -2.51 22.23
N ALA A 205 -20.97 -1.48 22.56
CA ALA A 205 -20.59 -0.44 21.63
C ALA A 205 -19.80 -1.01 20.44
N GLU A 206 -18.89 -1.95 20.68
CA GLU A 206 -18.16 -2.67 19.64
C GLU A 206 -19.09 -3.40 18.67
N GLY A 207 -20.00 -4.22 19.19
CA GLY A 207 -20.97 -4.92 18.34
C GLY A 207 -21.88 -3.96 17.57
N LEU A 208 -22.23 -2.80 18.13
CA LEU A 208 -23.01 -1.79 17.40
C LEU A 208 -22.20 -1.09 16.31
N ARG A 209 -20.90 -0.83 16.52
CA ARG A 209 -20.00 -0.35 15.46
C ARG A 209 -19.90 -1.35 14.32
N GLU A 210 -19.77 -2.64 14.61
CA GLU A 210 -19.78 -3.71 13.60
C GLU A 210 -21.09 -3.74 12.81
N THR A 211 -22.24 -3.67 13.51
CA THR A 211 -23.55 -3.59 12.85
C THR A 211 -23.70 -2.34 11.98
N LEU A 212 -23.20 -1.18 12.44
CA LEU A 212 -23.20 0.04 11.64
C LEU A 212 -22.35 -0.10 10.37
N GLN A 213 -21.18 -0.74 10.47
CA GLN A 213 -20.35 -1.04 9.29
C GLN A 213 -21.12 -1.91 8.29
N VAL A 214 -21.76 -2.99 8.73
CA VAL A 214 -22.54 -3.86 7.82
C VAL A 214 -23.74 -3.12 7.21
N LEU A 215 -24.41 -2.27 7.99
CA LEU A 215 -25.48 -1.42 7.46
C LEU A 215 -24.97 -0.47 6.38
N LEU A 216 -23.79 0.15 6.56
CA LEU A 216 -23.16 0.99 5.53
C LEU A 216 -22.83 0.17 4.27
N ASP A 217 -22.24 -1.02 4.43
CA ASP A 217 -21.84 -1.90 3.33
C ASP A 217 -23.06 -2.38 2.52
N CYS A 218 -24.20 -2.58 3.17
CA CYS A 218 -25.48 -2.92 2.54
C CYS A 218 -26.32 -1.69 2.15
N ASN A 219 -25.76 -0.48 2.14
CA ASN A 219 -26.45 0.78 1.85
C ASN A 219 -27.78 0.96 2.64
N PHE A 220 -27.74 0.59 3.91
CA PHE A 220 -28.86 0.55 4.86
C PHE A 220 -30.03 -0.38 4.47
N ASN A 221 -29.82 -1.34 3.56
CA ASN A 221 -30.77 -2.42 3.33
C ASN A 221 -30.79 -3.38 4.53
N VAL A 222 -31.78 -3.19 5.41
CA VAL A 222 -31.95 -3.96 6.65
C VAL A 222 -32.03 -5.47 6.40
N ALA A 223 -32.67 -5.91 5.31
CA ALA A 223 -32.80 -7.33 5.02
C ALA A 223 -31.48 -7.96 4.58
N GLU A 224 -30.66 -7.23 3.82
CA GLU A 224 -29.32 -7.65 3.43
C GLU A 224 -28.36 -7.65 4.61
N ALA A 225 -28.35 -6.58 5.41
CA ALA A 225 -27.53 -6.49 6.61
C ALA A 225 -27.88 -7.59 7.63
N ALA A 226 -29.17 -7.89 7.83
CA ALA A 226 -29.61 -8.99 8.68
C ALA A 226 -29.06 -10.34 8.21
N ARG A 227 -29.10 -10.61 6.89
CA ARG A 227 -28.52 -11.83 6.31
C ARG A 227 -27.00 -11.89 6.47
N ALA A 228 -26.31 -10.77 6.25
CA ALA A 228 -24.85 -10.69 6.38
C ALA A 228 -24.35 -10.93 7.82
N GLN A 229 -25.10 -10.49 8.85
CA GLN A 229 -24.79 -10.76 10.26
C GLN A 229 -25.51 -11.99 10.84
N PHE A 230 -26.21 -12.78 10.04
CA PHE A 230 -27.01 -13.93 10.49
C PHE A 230 -28.04 -13.59 11.58
N PHE A 231 -28.60 -12.38 11.53
CA PHE A 231 -29.65 -11.92 12.44
C PHE A 231 -31.03 -12.09 11.80
N HIS A 232 -32.04 -12.26 12.66
CA HIS A 232 -33.42 -12.10 12.24
C HIS A 232 -33.69 -10.62 11.87
N TYR A 233 -34.56 -10.38 10.88
CA TYR A 233 -34.89 -9.04 10.38
C TYR A 233 -35.26 -8.06 11.51
N ASN A 234 -36.10 -8.49 12.46
CA ASN A 234 -36.53 -7.66 13.59
C ASN A 234 -35.36 -7.26 14.51
N THR A 235 -34.40 -8.16 14.72
CA THR A 235 -33.20 -7.87 15.52
C THR A 235 -32.37 -6.78 14.85
N MET A 236 -32.19 -6.85 13.52
CA MET A 236 -31.46 -5.82 12.78
C MET A 236 -32.18 -4.46 12.84
N ARG A 237 -33.53 -4.44 12.70
CA ARG A 237 -34.32 -3.21 12.91
C ARG A 237 -34.12 -2.60 14.30
N TYR A 238 -34.13 -3.42 15.33
CA TYR A 238 -33.90 -2.96 16.71
C TYR A 238 -32.50 -2.36 16.87
N ARG A 239 -31.47 -3.01 16.32
CA ARG A 239 -30.09 -2.50 16.37
C ARG A 239 -29.94 -1.19 15.60
N LEU A 240 -30.52 -1.08 14.40
CA LEU A 240 -30.54 0.17 13.64
C LEU A 240 -31.21 1.30 14.44
N ALA A 241 -32.38 1.05 15.04
CA ALA A 241 -33.07 2.04 15.86
C ALA A 241 -32.27 2.40 17.14
N LYS A 242 -31.49 1.46 17.70
CA LYS A 242 -30.57 1.76 18.81
C LYS A 242 -29.43 2.65 18.34
N ILE A 243 -28.79 2.33 17.22
CA ILE A 243 -27.72 3.15 16.62
C ILE A 243 -28.23 4.58 16.36
N GLU A 244 -29.39 4.74 15.73
CA GLU A 244 -29.93 6.06 15.40
C GLU A 244 -30.24 6.93 16.63
N ARG A 245 -30.60 6.32 17.76
CA ARG A 245 -30.77 7.05 19.03
C ARG A 245 -29.45 7.56 19.60
N LEU A 246 -28.33 6.91 19.29
CA LEU A 246 -27.01 7.25 19.84
C LEU A 246 -26.28 8.29 18.97
N VAL A 247 -26.43 8.21 17.65
CA VAL A 247 -25.64 9.02 16.70
C VAL A 247 -26.47 9.84 15.70
N GLY A 248 -27.79 9.83 15.84
CA GLY A 248 -28.70 10.54 14.94
C GLY A 248 -29.15 9.71 13.73
N PRO A 249 -29.93 10.31 12.82
CA PRO A 249 -30.70 9.60 11.79
C PRO A 249 -29.82 9.12 10.60
N VAL A 250 -28.88 8.22 10.86
CA VAL A 250 -27.88 7.76 9.88
C VAL A 250 -28.49 7.09 8.62
N SER A 251 -29.67 6.46 8.75
CA SER A 251 -30.32 5.81 7.61
C SER A 251 -30.99 6.77 6.62
N SER A 252 -31.30 8.01 7.04
CA SER A 252 -32.02 8.99 6.23
C SER A 252 -31.23 10.28 5.99
N ASP A 253 -30.25 10.61 6.83
CA ASP A 253 -29.36 11.77 6.67
C ASP A 253 -28.01 11.36 6.07
N ALA A 254 -27.73 11.83 4.86
CA ALA A 254 -26.49 11.55 4.14
C ALA A 254 -25.25 12.19 4.77
N ARG A 255 -25.40 13.34 5.45
CA ARG A 255 -24.29 14.02 6.15
C ARG A 255 -23.84 13.18 7.34
N VAL A 256 -24.78 12.81 8.20
CA VAL A 256 -24.54 11.95 9.37
C VAL A 256 -23.91 10.62 8.94
N ARG A 257 -24.40 10.04 7.83
CA ARG A 257 -23.85 8.81 7.26
C ARG A 257 -22.41 8.94 6.81
N LEU A 258 -22.08 10.02 6.11
CA LEU A 258 -20.70 10.27 5.68
C LEU A 258 -19.80 10.43 6.91
N ASP A 259 -20.19 11.27 7.86
CA ASP A 259 -19.40 11.55 9.06
C ASP A 259 -19.13 10.25 9.84
N LEU A 260 -20.15 9.41 10.05
CA LEU A 260 -20.00 8.12 10.72
C LEU A 260 -19.16 7.12 9.93
N ALA A 261 -19.28 7.06 8.60
CA ALA A 261 -18.45 6.19 7.78
C ALA A 261 -16.96 6.55 7.88
N VAL A 262 -16.65 7.86 7.87
CA VAL A 262 -15.27 8.34 8.08
C VAL A 262 -14.81 8.05 9.50
N ALA A 263 -15.64 8.31 10.50
CA ALA A 263 -15.30 8.06 11.90
C ALA A 263 -15.01 6.57 12.17
N LEU A 264 -15.82 5.65 11.62
CA LEU A 264 -15.54 4.21 11.69
C LEU A 264 -14.25 3.83 10.97
N ARG A 265 -13.93 4.45 9.83
CA ARG A 265 -12.65 4.23 9.12
C ARG A 265 -11.44 4.67 9.95
N VAL A 266 -11.57 5.73 10.75
CA VAL A 266 -10.52 6.22 11.64
C VAL A 266 -10.42 5.36 12.91
N TRP A 267 -11.53 4.81 13.40
CA TRP A 267 -11.59 4.03 14.64
C TRP A 267 -10.97 2.63 14.53
N ARG A 268 -10.87 2.10 13.31
CA ARG A 268 -10.22 0.82 12.99
C ARG A 268 -8.71 0.98 12.89
#